data_AF-A0A2V6ZUT3-F1
#
_entry.id   AF-A0A2V6ZUT3-F1
#
_cell.length_a   1.000
_cell.length_b   1.000
_cell.length_c   1.000
_cell.angle_alpha   90.00
_cell.angle_beta   90.00
_cell.angle_gamma   90.00
#
_symmetry.space_group_name_H-M   'P 1'
#
loop_
_entity.id
_entity.type
_entity.pdbx_description
1 polymer ?
#
loop_
_entity_poly.entity_id
_entity_poly.type
_entity_poly.pdbx_seq_one_letter_code
_entity_poly.pdbx_strand_id
1 'polypeptide(L)'
;MTEHPMIVVHPAAEDVARQLGLAPRLPSLRGARLGFIDNSKHNADAFLHTLETILSRDYGIERVERYRKASPSIPTPPEILARLAESCDALVHGVAD
;
A
#
# COMPACT_ATOMS: atom_id res chain seq x y z
N MET A 1 30.62 -2.67 -33.46
CA MET A 1 29.32 -2.36 -32.85
C MET A 1 28.90 -3.61 -32.11
N THR A 2 28.90 -3.59 -30.78
CA THR A 2 28.57 -4.76 -29.97
C THR A 2 27.06 -4.90 -29.94
N GLU A 3 26.52 -5.92 -30.61
CA GLU A 3 25.08 -6.19 -30.57
C GLU A 3 24.71 -6.68 -29.18
N HIS A 4 23.80 -5.96 -28.52
CA HIS A 4 23.21 -6.38 -27.27
C HIS A 4 21.90 -7.09 -27.60
N PRO A 5 21.68 -8.33 -27.12
CA PRO A 5 20.44 -9.04 -27.38
C PRO A 5 19.25 -8.25 -26.82
N MET A 6 18.26 -7.97 -27.67
CA MET A 6 16.99 -7.36 -27.28
C MET A 6 15.99 -8.46 -26.92
N ILE A 7 15.53 -8.46 -25.67
CA ILE A 7 14.48 -9.36 -25.20
C ILE A 7 13.18 -8.57 -25.11
N VAL A 8 12.16 -8.98 -25.86
CA VAL A 8 10.80 -8.44 -25.77
C VAL A 8 9.98 -9.37 -24.89
N VAL A 9 9.37 -8.81 -23.84
CA VAL A 9 8.52 -9.55 -22.90
C VAL A 9 7.05 -9.22 -23.14
N HIS A 10 6.17 -10.19 -22.90
CA HIS A 10 4.73 -9.96 -22.90
C HIS A 10 4.31 -9.33 -21.56
N PRO A 11 3.72 -8.13 -21.52
CA PRO A 11 3.45 -7.43 -20.26
C PRO A 11 2.18 -7.91 -19.55
N ALA A 12 1.37 -8.79 -20.15
CA ALA A 12 0.20 -9.33 -19.47
C ALA A 12 0.60 -10.35 -18.40
N ALA A 13 -0.13 -10.35 -17.30
CA ALA A 13 -0.02 -11.40 -16.29
C ALA A 13 -0.34 -12.76 -16.93
N GLU A 14 0.64 -13.67 -16.91
CA GLU A 14 0.48 -15.04 -17.41
C GLU A 14 -0.06 -15.97 -16.30
N ASP A 15 0.07 -15.55 -15.04
CA ASP A 15 -0.40 -16.29 -13.88
C ASP A 15 -1.91 -16.16 -13.68
N VAL A 16 -2.54 -17.27 -13.28
CA VAL A 16 -3.94 -17.26 -12.83
C VAL A 16 -4.02 -16.52 -11.50
N ALA A 17 -4.74 -15.39 -11.49
CA ALA A 17 -4.94 -14.60 -10.29
C ALA A 17 -5.58 -15.47 -9.18
N ARG A 18 -4.89 -15.59 -8.04
CA ARG A 18 -5.46 -16.23 -6.86
C ARG A 18 -6.62 -15.38 -6.35
N GLN A 19 -7.80 -15.97 -6.24
CA GLN A 19 -8.91 -15.32 -5.54
C GLN A 19 -8.60 -15.28 -4.04
N LEU A 20 -8.48 -14.08 -3.50
CA LEU A 20 -8.33 -13.82 -2.07
C LEU A 20 -9.67 -13.32 -1.52
N GLY A 21 -10.04 -13.77 -0.32
CA GLY A 21 -11.17 -13.22 0.40
C GLY A 21 -10.90 -11.80 0.89
N LEU A 22 -11.97 -11.07 1.21
CA LEU A 22 -11.85 -9.77 1.87
C LEU A 22 -11.23 -9.93 3.26
N ALA A 23 -10.45 -8.94 3.68
CA ALA A 23 -9.97 -8.86 5.05
C ALA A 23 -11.15 -8.75 6.04
N PRO A 24 -11.02 -9.29 7.27
CA PRO A 24 -12.01 -9.08 8.32
C PRO A 24 -12.26 -7.58 8.55
N ARG A 25 -13.53 -7.22 8.74
CA ARG A 25 -13.90 -5.82 9.01
C ARG A 25 -13.49 -5.45 10.43
N LEU A 26 -12.84 -4.29 10.58
CA LEU A 26 -12.61 -3.70 11.89
C LEU A 26 -13.95 -3.37 12.58
N PRO A 27 -14.12 -3.72 13.87
CA PRO A 27 -15.36 -3.41 14.59
C PRO A 27 -15.54 -1.90 14.81
N SER A 28 -14.45 -1.14 14.82
CA SER A 28 -14.42 0.32 14.96
C SER A 28 -13.10 0.88 14.42
N LEU A 29 -13.12 2.13 13.96
CA LEU A 29 -11.90 2.90 13.67
C LEU A 29 -11.37 3.64 14.89
N ARG A 30 -12.20 3.86 15.92
CA ARG A 30 -11.79 4.53 17.15
C ARG A 30 -10.75 3.67 17.88
N GLY A 31 -9.57 4.22 18.12
CA GLY A 31 -8.43 3.53 18.70
C GLY A 31 -7.70 2.58 17.75
N ALA A 32 -8.07 2.52 16.46
CA ALA A 32 -7.38 1.66 15.50
C ALA A 32 -6.00 2.23 15.11
N ARG A 33 -5.03 1.35 14.94
CA ARG A 33 -3.68 1.65 14.43
C ARG A 33 -3.67 1.33 12.95
N LEU A 34 -3.44 2.32 12.09
CA LEU A 34 -3.47 2.12 10.63
C LEU A 34 -2.08 2.17 10.02
N GLY A 35 -1.85 1.41 8.96
CA GLY A 35 -0.63 1.49 8.15
C GLY A 35 -0.92 1.98 6.75
N PHE A 36 -0.23 3.03 6.30
CA PHE A 36 -0.39 3.61 4.97
C PHE A 36 0.82 3.31 4.10
N ILE A 37 0.55 2.70 2.93
CA ILE A 37 1.56 2.44 1.91
C ILE A 37 1.34 3.45 0.76
N ASP A 38 2.24 4.42 0.65
CA ASP A 38 2.32 5.38 -0.45
C ASP A 38 3.01 4.71 -1.66
N ASN A 39 2.28 4.62 -2.78
CA ASN A 39 2.75 4.00 -4.01
C ASN A 39 3.70 4.89 -4.83
N SER A 40 4.11 6.05 -4.31
CA SER A 40 4.97 7.03 -4.98
C SER A 40 4.42 7.61 -6.29
N LYS A 41 3.12 7.42 -6.55
CA LYS A 41 2.41 8.10 -7.64
C LYS A 41 2.19 9.58 -7.28
N HIS A 42 2.00 10.39 -8.31
CA HIS A 42 1.73 11.82 -8.13
C HIS A 42 0.50 12.02 -7.21
N ASN A 43 0.64 12.90 -6.22
CA ASN A 43 -0.38 13.26 -5.22
C ASN A 43 -0.83 12.13 -4.25
N ALA A 44 -0.19 10.96 -4.26
CA ALA A 44 -0.51 9.90 -3.31
C ALA A 44 -0.27 10.33 -1.84
N ASP A 45 0.78 11.11 -1.61
CA ASP A 45 1.13 11.71 -0.32
C ASP A 45 0.07 12.70 0.17
N ALA A 46 -0.36 13.64 -0.69
CA ALA A 46 -1.38 14.62 -0.37
C ALA A 46 -2.72 13.97 -0.03
N PHE A 47 -3.11 12.94 -0.80
CA PHE A 47 -4.30 12.14 -0.52
C PHE A 47 -4.21 11.42 0.82
N LEU A 48 -3.12 10.69 1.07
CA LEU A 48 -2.94 9.91 2.31
C LEU A 48 -2.82 10.81 3.55
N HIS A 49 -2.28 12.02 3.40
CA HIS A 49 -2.28 13.01 4.49
C HIS A 49 -3.69 13.53 4.80
N THR A 50 -4.47 13.84 3.76
CA THR A 50 -5.87 14.26 3.92
C THR A 50 -6.71 13.16 4.56
N LEU A 51 -6.50 11.92 4.13
CA LEU A 51 -7.18 10.75 4.68
C LEU A 51 -6.86 10.56 6.17
N GLU A 52 -5.58 10.59 6.56
CA GLU A 52 -5.20 10.55 7.99
C GLU A 52 -5.87 11.68 8.77
N THR A 53 -5.87 12.90 8.24
CA THR A 53 -6.47 14.05 8.92
C THR A 53 -7.95 13.80 9.23
N ILE A 54 -8.71 13.30 8.25
CA ILE A 54 -10.14 12.98 8.41
C ILE A 54 -10.31 11.81 9.40
N LEU A 55 -9.54 10.74 9.26
CA LEU A 55 -9.67 9.56 10.12
C LEU A 55 -9.31 9.86 11.58
N SER A 56 -8.29 10.67 11.82
CA SER A 56 -7.91 11.13 13.15
C SER A 56 -8.97 12.06 13.75
N ARG A 57 -9.39 13.09 12.99
CA ARG A 57 -10.34 14.10 13.47
C ARG A 57 -11.73 13.54 13.73
N ASP A 58 -12.25 12.77 12.78
CA ASP A 58 -13.68 12.42 12.75
C ASP A 58 -13.93 11.00 13.30
N TYR A 59 -12.92 10.11 13.25
CA TYR A 59 -13.07 8.70 13.61
C TYR A 59 -12.19 8.25 14.80
N GLY A 60 -11.24 9.08 15.24
CA GLY A 60 -10.45 8.85 16.44
C GLY A 60 -9.50 7.66 16.36
N ILE A 61 -8.87 7.43 15.21
CA ILE A 61 -7.78 6.45 15.08
C ILE A 61 -6.64 6.79 16.06
N GLU A 62 -5.92 5.79 16.54
CA GLU A 62 -4.85 5.99 17.53
C GLU A 62 -3.58 6.57 16.89
N ARG A 63 -3.15 5.97 15.79
CA ARG A 63 -1.90 6.34 15.08
C ARG A 63 -1.88 5.82 13.65
N VAL A 64 -1.03 6.44 12.84
CA VAL A 64 -0.70 5.97 11.49
C VAL A 64 0.79 5.69 11.38
N GLU A 65 1.14 4.53 10.85
CA GLU A 65 2.48 4.21 10.39
C GLU A 65 2.57 4.34 8.87
N ARG A 66 3.61 5.00 8.36
CA ARG A 66 3.77 5.25 6.91
C ARG A 66 4.95 4.51 6.31
N TYR A 67 4.74 4.02 5.10
CA TYR A 67 5.80 3.57 4.21
C TYR A 67 5.59 4.13 2.81
N ARG A 68 6.65 4.66 2.21
CA ARG A 68 6.65 5.10 0.81
C ARG A 68 7.52 4.16 -0.01
N LYS A 69 6.95 3.62 -1.08
CA LYS A 69 7.65 2.74 -2.01
C LYS A 69 8.73 3.49 -2.78
N ALA A 70 9.84 2.82 -3.11
CA ALA A 70 10.90 3.43 -3.92
C ALA A 70 10.41 3.83 -5.34
N SER A 71 9.52 3.03 -5.92
CA SER A 71 8.79 3.36 -7.14
C SER A 71 7.46 2.60 -7.17
N PRO A 72 6.49 3.01 -8.01
CA PRO A 72 5.22 2.31 -8.13
C PRO A 72 5.37 0.84 -8.56
N SER A 73 6.38 0.54 -9.37
CA SER A 73 6.62 -0.78 -9.96
C SER A 73 7.43 -1.74 -9.08
N ILE A 74 8.00 -1.27 -7.99
CA ILE A 74 8.74 -2.11 -7.03
C ILE A 74 7.75 -2.62 -5.98
N PRO A 75 7.71 -3.92 -5.62
CA PRO A 75 6.85 -4.40 -4.55
C PRO A 75 7.27 -3.84 -3.18
N THR A 76 6.33 -3.72 -2.25
CA THR A 76 6.67 -3.42 -0.85
C THR A 76 7.53 -4.57 -0.29
N PRO A 77 8.69 -4.29 0.33
CA PRO A 77 9.56 -5.34 0.85
C PRO A 77 8.84 -6.21 1.89
N PRO A 78 9.07 -7.54 1.92
CA PRO A 78 8.40 -8.45 2.86
C PRO A 78 8.58 -8.05 4.33
N GLU A 79 9.74 -7.56 4.70
CA GLU A 79 10.05 -7.09 6.06
C GLU A 79 9.23 -5.87 6.47
N ILE A 80 8.92 -4.99 5.51
CA ILE A 80 8.05 -3.83 5.74
C ILE A 80 6.60 -4.30 5.89
N LEU A 81 6.15 -5.23 5.04
CA LEU A 81 4.81 -5.81 5.15
C LEU A 81 4.61 -6.53 6.48
N ALA A 82 5.59 -7.33 6.92
CA ALA A 82 5.55 -8.03 8.19
C ALA A 82 5.46 -7.05 9.37
N ARG A 83 6.33 -6.04 9.39
CA ARG A 83 6.31 -4.98 10.40
C ARG A 83 4.95 -4.27 10.47
N LEU A 84 4.40 -3.88 9.33
CA LEU A 84 3.10 -3.21 9.25
C LEU A 84 1.95 -4.13 9.67
N ALA A 85 2.02 -5.43 9.35
CA ALA A 85 1.02 -6.42 9.78
C ALA A 85 1.05 -6.66 11.29
N GLU A 86 2.21 -6.52 11.94
CA GLU A 86 2.35 -6.64 13.39
C GLU A 86 1.93 -5.36 14.13
N SER A 87 2.22 -4.19 13.56
CA SER A 87 2.05 -2.90 14.23
C SER A 87 0.71 -2.20 13.96
N CYS A 88 -0.06 -2.66 12.97
CA CYS A 88 -1.32 -2.07 12.52
C CYS A 88 -2.48 -3.07 12.52
N ASP A 89 -3.69 -2.56 12.72
CA ASP A 89 -4.94 -3.34 12.70
C ASP A 89 -5.55 -3.38 11.28
N ALA A 90 -5.24 -2.40 10.44
CA ALA A 90 -5.57 -2.40 9.01
C ALA A 90 -4.55 -1.60 8.18
N LEU A 91 -4.49 -1.91 6.89
CA LEU A 91 -3.59 -1.27 5.93
C LEU A 91 -4.37 -0.58 4.81
N VAL A 92 -3.95 0.63 4.45
CA VAL A 92 -4.41 1.37 3.27
C VAL A 92 -3.26 1.44 2.29
N HIS A 93 -3.44 0.82 1.11
CA HIS A 93 -2.51 0.95 0.01
C HIS A 93 -3.02 2.05 -0.93
N GLY A 94 -2.23 3.13 -1.08
CA GLY A 94 -2.54 4.26 -1.95
C GLY A 94 -2.37 3.89 -3.42
N VAL A 95 -3.26 3.05 -3.95
CA VAL A 95 -3.28 2.69 -5.36
C VAL A 95 -4.06 3.77 -6.10
N ALA A 96 -3.36 4.64 -6.82
CA ALA A 96 -3.94 5.46 -7.88
C ALA A 96 -3.78 4.73 -9.22
N ASP A 97 -4.64 4.99 -10.19
CA ASP A 97 -4.46 4.58 -11.60
C ASP A 97 -3.58 5.61 -12.31
#